data_AF-A0A3A0EUA9-F1
#
_entry.id   AF-A0A3A0EUA9-F1
#
_cell.length_a   1.000
_cell.length_b   1.000
_cell.length_c   1.000
_cell.angle_alpha   90.00
_cell.angle_beta   90.00
_cell.angle_gamma   90.00
#
_symmetry.space_group_name_H-M   'P 1'
#
loop_
_entity.id
_entity.type
_entity.pdbx_description
1 polymer ?
#
loop_
_entity_poly.entity_id
_entity_poly.type
_entity_poly.pdbx_seq_one_letter_code
_entity_poly.pdbx_strand_id
1 'polypeptide(L)' 'MEEEEKVARSPILTELEREDLEKLSRDELARRIERLEREIKRTQTILNAKQNLSGTAEALFRRK' A
#
# COMPACT_ATOMS: atom_id res chain seq x y z
N MET A 1 -9.89 20.00 -16.63
CA MET A 1 -9.39 18.62 -16.58
C MET A 1 -8.41 18.61 -15.44
N GLU A 2 -8.83 18.12 -14.27
CA GLU A 2 -7.90 17.89 -13.16
C GLU A 2 -7.08 16.68 -13.56
N GLU A 3 -5.79 16.89 -13.82
CA GLU A 3 -4.84 15.81 -13.96
C GLU A 3 -4.84 15.05 -12.63
N GLU A 4 -5.33 13.80 -12.62
CA GLU A 4 -5.07 12.88 -11.52
C GLU A 4 -3.55 12.79 -11.39
N GLU A 5 -3.00 13.51 -10.42
CA GLU A 5 -1.59 13.47 -10.06
C GLU A 5 -1.29 12.00 -9.73
N LYS A 6 -0.71 11.29 -10.70
CA LYS A 6 -0.23 9.92 -10.50
C LYS A 6 0.83 10.01 -9.43
N VAL A 7 0.43 9.79 -8.18
CA VAL A 7 1.33 9.74 -7.02
C VAL A 7 2.48 8.84 -7.43
N ALA A 8 3.64 9.46 -7.68
CA ALA A 8 4.81 8.75 -8.14
C ALA A 8 5.12 7.66 -7.11
N ARG A 9 5.55 6.49 -7.58
CA ARG A 9 5.95 5.36 -6.71
C ARG A 9 6.84 5.92 -5.59
N SER A 10 6.40 5.78 -4.34
CA SER A 10 7.09 6.39 -3.20
C SER A 10 8.56 5.95 -3.18
N PRO A 11 9.53 6.87 -3.28
CA PRO A 11 10.96 6.53 -3.35
C PRO A 11 11.43 5.77 -2.09
N ILE A 12 10.72 5.95 -0.96
CA ILE A 12 11.01 5.32 0.32
C ILE A 12 10.92 3.79 0.25
N LEU A 13 9.96 3.23 -0.51
CA LEU A 13 9.84 1.77 -0.63
C LEU A 13 11.02 1.19 -1.42
N THR A 14 11.45 1.88 -2.47
CA THR A 14 12.61 1.47 -3.27
C THR A 14 13.92 1.56 -2.48
N GLU A 15 14.06 2.55 -1.60
CA GLU A 15 15.19 2.65 -0.67
C GLU A 15 15.17 1.51 0.35
N LEU A 16 14.00 1.19 0.90
CA LEU A 16 13.81 0.11 1.88
C LEU A 16 14.22 -1.27 1.32
N GLU A 17 13.94 -1.53 0.03
CA GLU A 17 14.30 -2.78 -0.66
C GLU A 17 15.80 -2.96 -0.89
N ARG A 18 16.57 -1.87 -0.84
CA ARG A 18 18.02 -1.88 -1.07
C ARG A 18 18.84 -1.97 0.20
N GLU A 19 18.19 -1.92 1.36
CA GLU A 19 18.88 -1.98 2.65
C GLU A 19 19.46 -3.38 2.90
N ASP A 20 20.71 -3.42 3.36
CA ASP A 20 21.39 -4.66 3.72
C ASP A 20 20.92 -5.16 5.09
N LEU A 21 20.05 -6.18 5.07
CA LEU A 21 19.42 -6.74 6.27
C LEU A 21 20.39 -7.55 7.14
N GLU A 22 21.55 -7.97 6.61
CA GLU A 22 22.54 -8.73 7.39
C GLU A 22 23.19 -7.89 8.49
N LYS A 23 23.14 -6.56 8.36
CA LYS A 23 23.64 -5.62 9.36
C LYS A 23 22.70 -5.43 10.55
N LEU A 24 21.46 -5.89 10.47
CA LEU A 24 20.46 -5.72 11.52
C LEU A 24 20.49 -6.91 12.49
N SER A 25 20.29 -6.63 13.77
CA SER A 25 20.09 -7.67 14.77
C SER A 25 18.75 -8.38 14.59
N ARG A 26 18.62 -9.58 15.17
CA ARG A 26 17.37 -10.35 15.19
C ARG A 26 16.17 -9.53 15.70
N ASP A 27 16.36 -8.76 16.76
CA ASP A 27 15.29 -7.98 17.37
C ASP A 27 14.88 -6.78 16.50
N GLU A 28 15.85 -6.17 15.80
CA GLU A 28 15.57 -5.11 14.82
C GLU A 28 14.79 -5.65 13.63
N LEU A 29 15.18 -6.82 13.11
CA LEU A 29 14.44 -7.50 12.05
C LEU A 29 13.01 -7.82 12.47
N ALA A 30 12.81 -8.34 13.69
CA ALA A 30 11.48 -8.64 14.22
C ALA A 30 10.60 -7.37 14.33
N ARG A 31 11.13 -6.28 14.89
CA ARG A 31 10.42 -4.99 14.97
C ARG A 31 10.11 -4.43 13.58
N ARG A 32 11.03 -4.58 12.62
CA ARG A 32 10.85 -4.14 11.25
C ARG A 32 9.71 -4.89 10.58
N ILE A 33 9.67 -6.22 10.70
CA ILE A 33 8.57 -7.06 10.18
C ILE A 33 7.23 -6.58 10.74
N GLU A 34 7.12 -6.41 12.05
CA GLU A 34 5.87 -5.99 12.71
C GLU A 34 5.36 -4.64 12.17
N ARG A 35 6.25 -3.71 11.85
CA ARG A 35 5.89 -2.41 11.26
C ARG A 35 5.46 -2.55 9.80
N LEU A 36 6.17 -3.35 9.01
CA LEU A 36 5.86 -3.58 7.61
C LEU A 36 4.52 -4.30 7.42
N GLU A 37 4.22 -5.31 8.25
CA GLU A 37 2.94 -6.01 8.22
C GLU A 37 1.76 -5.07 8.53
N ARG A 38 1.93 -4.15 9.49
CA ARG A 38 0.94 -3.11 9.78
C ARG A 38 0.68 -2.22 8.56
N GLU A 39 1.73 -1.80 7.86
CA GLU A 39 1.59 -0.95 6.68
C GLU A 39 1.00 -1.71 5.48
N ILE A 40 1.34 -2.99 5.31
CA ILE A 40 0.70 -3.88 4.33
C ILE A 40 -0.80 -3.97 4.61
N LYS A 41 -1.20 -4.23 5.86
CA LYS A 41 -2.62 -4.32 6.24
C LYS A 41 -3.37 -3.01 5.97
N ARG A 42 -2.74 -1.86 6.28
CA ARG A 42 -3.30 -0.54 5.98
C ARG A 42 -3.48 -0.35 4.47
N THR A 43 -2.48 -0.70 3.68
CA THR A 43 -2.50 -0.59 2.22
C THR A 43 -3.60 -1.47 1.61
N GLN A 44 -3.70 -2.73 2.06
CA GLN A 44 -4.75 -3.66 1.65
C GLN A 44 -6.15 -3.12 2.00
N THR A 45 -6.32 -2.52 3.18
CA THR A 45 -7.61 -1.93 3.59
C THR A 45 -8.04 -0.82 2.63
N ILE A 46 -7.12 0.08 2.27
CA ILE A 46 -7.40 1.17 1.32
C ILE A 46 -7.67 0.62 -0.09
N LEU A 47 -6.90 -0.38 -0.54
CA LEU A 47 -7.12 -1.04 -1.83
C LEU A 47 -8.53 -1.64 -1.92
N ASN A 48 -8.92 -2.41 -0.91
CA ASN A 48 -10.24 -3.03 -0.84
C ASN A 48 -11.36 -1.98 -0.82
N ALA A 49 -11.18 -0.88 -0.07
CA ALA A 49 -12.15 0.22 -0.06
C ALA A 49 -12.32 0.83 -1.47
N LYS A 50 -11.22 1.06 -2.20
CA LYS A 50 -11.25 1.57 -3.58
C LYS A 50 -11.93 0.59 -4.55
N GLN A 51 -11.67 -0.71 -4.42
CA GLN A 51 -12.32 -1.76 -5.26
C GLN A 51 -13.82 -1.88 -5.00
N ASN A 52 -14.25 -1.79 -3.74
CA ASN A 52 -15.67 -1.88 -3.39
C ASN A 52 -16.45 -0.63 -3.85
N LEU A 53 -15.82 0.55 -3.81
CA LEU A 53 -16.37 1.79 -4.37
C LEU A 53 -16.62 1.65 -5.88
N SER A 54 -15.67 1.13 -6.65
CA SER A 54 -15.86 0.92 -8.09
C SER A 54 -16.96 -0.11 -8.39
N GLY A 55 -17.01 -1.23 -7.66
CA GLY A 55 -18.05 -2.25 -7.86
C GLY A 55 -19.46 -1.75 -7.54
N THR A 56 -19.62 -0.93 -6.50
CA THR A 56 -20.90 -0.33 -6.13
C THR A 56 -21.34 0.73 -7.13
N ALA A 57 -20.40 1.57 -7.60
CA ALA A 57 -20.67 2.56 -8.63
C ALA A 57 -21.11 1.90 -9.94
N GLU A 58 -20.39 0.88 -10.42
CA GLU A 58 -20.77 0.15 -11.64
C GLU A 58 -22.14 -0.55 -11.53
N ALA A 59 -22.48 -1.08 -10.35
CA ALA A 59 -23.80 -1.69 -10.12
C ALA A 59 -24.94 -0.66 -10.14
N LEU A 60 -24.68 0.58 -9.72
CA LEU A 60 -25.64 1.68 -9.78
C LEU A 60 -25.88 2.14 -11.22
N PHE A 61 -24.83 2.21 -12.05
CA PHE A 61 -24.94 2.64 -13.45
C PHE A 61 -25.55 1.58 -14.37
N ARG A 62 -25.37 0.28 -14.08
CA ARG A 62 -25.97 -0.82 -14.87
C ARG A 62 -27.48 -1.05 -14.66
N ARG A 63 -28.10 -0.36 -13.68
CA ARG A 63 -29.54 -0.47 -13.38
C ARG A 63 -30.42 0.62 -14.02
N LYS A 64 -29.87 1.45 -14.92
CA LYS A 64 -30.65 2.37 -15.75
C LYS A 64 -30.87 1.81 -17.15
#